data_AF-A0A7C4JRX1-F1
#
_entry.id   AF-A0A7C4JRX1-F1
#
_cell.length_a   1.000
_cell.length_b   1.000
_cell.length_c   1.000
_cell.angle_alpha   90.00
_cell.angle_beta   90.00
_cell.angle_gamma   90.00
#
_symmetry.space_group_name_H-M   'P 1'
#
loop_
_entity.id
_entity.type
_entity.pdbx_description
1 polymer ?
#
loop_
_entity_poly.entity_id
_entity_poly.type
_entity_poly.pdbx_seq_one_letter_code
_entity_poly.pdbx_strand_id
1 'polypeptide(L)'
;MSLQKDKRFCLFKDDVDFEEILEEEKDDWLDEEGEKLKVSKKKDTEDPIKIYFKEVFSHKLLTREDEIRIGQTIEKNEKEILREVLNYYSQLIKFYHLLIKAERSKNLHLLFKDYEEFSRNSEKAKKWLEEIKTNINKLVENFGKGKKEKLIDKVIDLIYETRPTKFLLDELACEILESYEKIKEFYKFKEKLQKDYFLNEKTFKEIFSLNGKHENIEKYFKKTPLENLDIEKIKKNIKEFNNFIKKTNDYFGEPLEKIYESGEKICKAFREIKKNKEELVKANLRLIISLARKYSPKGMFLSDLIQEGNIGLLKAIEKFDYRKGFKFSTYATWWIRQSITRYLD
;
A
#
# COMPACT_ATOMS: atom_id res chain seq x y z
N MET A 1 -1.12 -21.63 6.58
CA MET A 1 0.30 -21.79 6.25
C MET A 1 0.74 -20.52 5.53
N SER A 2 1.42 -19.62 6.24
CA SER A 2 1.72 -18.27 5.78
C SER A 2 2.55 -18.29 4.49
N LEU A 3 1.99 -17.75 3.41
CA LEU A 3 2.72 -17.48 2.16
C LEU A 3 3.73 -16.32 2.33
N GLN A 4 3.77 -15.65 3.49
CA GLN A 4 4.73 -14.59 3.81
C GLN A 4 6.07 -15.11 4.35
N LYS A 5 6.20 -16.40 4.70
CA LYS A 5 7.46 -16.90 5.30
C LYS A 5 8.64 -17.04 4.33
N ASP A 6 8.41 -16.88 3.04
CA ASP A 6 9.45 -16.94 2.02
C ASP A 6 9.36 -15.70 1.12
N LYS A 7 9.79 -14.53 1.65
CA LYS A 7 10.16 -13.32 0.88
C LYS A 7 11.39 -13.62 -0.03
N ARG A 8 11.29 -14.60 -0.94
CA ARG A 8 12.40 -14.99 -1.84
C ARG A 8 12.52 -14.08 -3.07
N PHE A 9 11.68 -13.05 -3.19
CA PHE A 9 11.71 -12.11 -4.31
C PHE A 9 11.79 -10.63 -3.89
N CYS A 10 11.98 -10.31 -2.60
CA CYS A 10 12.37 -8.94 -2.21
C CYS A 10 13.84 -8.72 -2.57
N LEU A 11 14.12 -7.72 -3.41
CA LEU A 11 15.49 -7.26 -3.71
C LEU A 11 16.20 -6.72 -2.45
N PHE A 12 15.42 -6.27 -1.48
CA PHE A 12 15.91 -5.69 -0.23
C PHE A 12 15.31 -6.49 0.93
N LYS A 13 16.07 -7.48 1.40
CA LYS A 13 15.84 -8.06 2.73
C LYS A 13 16.13 -6.95 3.73
N ASP A 14 15.08 -6.31 4.21
CA ASP A 14 14.85 -5.97 5.61
C ASP A 14 13.37 -5.56 5.74
N ASP A 15 12.78 -5.87 6.89
CA ASP A 15 11.35 -5.81 7.12
C ASP A 15 10.79 -4.39 7.01
N VAL A 16 10.26 -4.05 5.85
CA VAL A 16 9.41 -2.88 5.71
C VAL A 16 7.98 -3.29 6.06
N ASP A 17 7.53 -2.86 7.23
CA ASP A 17 6.13 -2.98 7.62
C ASP A 17 5.32 -1.95 6.82
N PHE A 18 4.49 -2.42 5.90
CA PHE A 18 3.73 -1.55 4.97
C PHE A 18 2.74 -0.62 5.68
N GLU A 19 2.41 -0.87 6.96
CA GLU A 19 1.62 0.06 7.77
C GLU A 19 2.42 1.31 8.16
N GLU A 20 3.74 1.18 8.37
CA GLU A 20 4.67 2.26 8.72
C GLU A 20 4.99 3.16 7.51
N ILE A 21 5.07 2.59 6.29
CA ILE A 21 5.29 3.32 5.01
C ILE A 21 4.23 4.40 4.75
N LEU A 22 3.01 4.21 5.26
CA LEU A 22 1.90 5.14 5.09
C LEU A 22 1.82 6.20 6.20
N GLU A 23 2.71 6.16 7.19
CA GLU A 23 2.75 7.10 8.32
C GLU A 23 3.84 8.18 8.17
N GLU A 24 4.88 7.98 7.36
CA GLU A 24 6.01 8.92 7.20
C GLU A 24 5.66 10.29 6.56
N GLU A 25 4.39 10.57 6.23
CA GLU A 25 3.93 11.92 5.84
C GLU A 25 2.91 12.52 6.84
N LYS A 26 3.00 12.14 8.13
CA LYS A 26 2.28 12.80 9.23
C LYS A 26 3.12 13.72 10.11
N ASP A 27 4.43 13.81 9.89
CA ASP A 27 5.34 14.61 10.75
C ASP A 27 5.35 16.11 10.39
N ASP A 28 4.17 16.74 10.42
CA ASP A 28 4.04 18.20 10.49
C ASP A 28 2.89 18.66 11.40
N TRP A 29 2.29 17.75 12.21
CA TRP A 29 1.15 18.08 13.09
C TRP A 29 1.30 17.68 14.57
N LEU A 30 2.45 17.15 14.99
CA LEU A 30 2.62 16.62 16.36
C LEU A 30 3.70 17.27 17.22
N ASP A 31 4.29 18.40 16.81
CA ASP A 31 5.42 19.00 17.53
C ASP A 31 5.12 20.21 18.45
N GLU A 32 3.86 20.54 18.76
CA GLU A 32 3.58 21.68 19.68
C GLU A 32 2.77 21.39 20.96
N GLU A 33 2.25 20.18 21.20
CA GLU A 33 1.49 19.91 22.45
C GLU A 33 2.17 18.92 23.44
N GLY A 34 3.38 18.46 23.14
CA GLY A 34 4.10 17.45 23.95
C GLY A 34 4.74 17.94 25.26
N GLU A 35 4.84 19.25 25.51
CA GLU A 35 5.64 19.78 26.62
C GLU A 35 4.86 20.49 27.74
N LYS A 36 3.65 20.03 28.11
CA LYS A 36 3.06 20.40 29.43
C LYS A 36 2.29 19.27 30.10
N LEU A 37 2.97 18.17 30.44
CA LEU A 37 2.49 17.23 31.46
C LEU A 37 3.45 17.17 32.66
N LYS A 38 3.57 18.31 33.35
CA LYS A 38 3.97 18.30 34.77
C LYS A 38 2.74 17.96 35.60
N VAL A 39 2.81 16.78 36.23
CA VAL A 39 1.88 16.21 37.20
C VAL A 39 1.38 17.27 38.20
N SER A 40 0.06 17.55 38.18
CA SER A 40 -0.66 17.97 39.39
C SER A 40 -2.19 17.81 39.29
N LYS A 41 -2.70 16.99 40.23
CA LYS A 41 -4.02 17.00 40.91
C LYS A 41 -5.33 17.00 40.08
N LYS A 42 -6.01 15.84 40.14
CA LYS A 42 -7.47 15.57 40.11
C LYS A 42 -8.37 16.62 39.42
N LYS A 43 -8.81 16.30 38.20
CA LYS A 43 -10.10 16.70 37.58
C LYS A 43 -10.45 15.71 36.47
N ASP A 44 -11.68 15.19 36.51
CA ASP A 44 -12.39 14.34 35.55
C ASP A 44 -11.56 13.71 34.40
N THR A 45 -11.04 12.51 34.64
CA THR A 45 -10.63 11.62 33.55
C THR A 45 -11.88 11.10 32.85
N GLU A 46 -12.22 11.66 31.67
CA GLU A 46 -13.29 11.14 30.83
C GLU A 46 -13.06 9.65 30.53
N ASP A 47 -14.08 8.82 30.80
CA ASP A 47 -14.11 7.39 30.50
C ASP A 47 -13.71 7.16 29.01
N PRO A 48 -12.72 6.29 28.70
CA PRO A 48 -12.30 5.99 27.33
C PRO A 48 -13.46 5.61 26.40
N ILE A 49 -14.52 4.99 26.93
CA ILE A 49 -15.73 4.64 26.18
C ILE A 49 -16.50 5.90 25.76
N LYS A 50 -16.53 6.94 26.61
CA LYS A 50 -17.17 8.22 26.28
C LYS A 50 -16.39 8.98 25.22
N ILE A 51 -15.05 8.95 25.27
CA ILE A 51 -14.18 9.55 24.25
C ILE A 51 -14.45 8.86 22.90
N TYR A 52 -14.45 7.52 22.88
CA TYR A 52 -14.79 6.74 21.69
C TYR A 52 -16.18 7.09 21.16
N PHE A 53 -17.21 7.16 22.02
CA PHE A 53 -18.55 7.56 21.56
C PHE A 53 -18.56 8.97 20.98
N LYS A 54 -17.88 9.93 21.61
CA LYS A 54 -17.79 11.31 21.10
C LYS A 54 -17.17 11.35 19.70
N GLU A 55 -16.11 10.57 19.47
CA GLU A 55 -15.50 10.41 18.15
C GLU A 55 -16.48 9.79 17.15
N VAL A 56 -17.15 8.69 17.52
CA VAL A 56 -18.11 7.99 16.64
C VAL A 56 -19.31 8.87 16.25
N PHE A 57 -19.81 9.70 17.17
CA PHE A 57 -20.91 10.62 16.90
C PHE A 57 -20.46 11.89 16.17
N SER A 58 -19.17 12.17 16.08
CA SER A 58 -18.64 13.30 15.29
C SER A 58 -18.64 13.03 13.78
N HIS A 59 -18.51 11.76 13.37
CA HIS A 59 -18.47 11.40 11.96
C HIS A 59 -19.85 11.46 11.29
N LYS A 60 -19.88 12.00 10.06
CA LYS A 60 -21.09 12.06 9.24
C LYS A 60 -21.46 10.66 8.74
N LEU A 61 -22.76 10.39 8.66
CA LEU A 61 -23.29 9.19 8.02
C LEU A 61 -23.14 9.31 6.51
N LEU A 62 -22.76 8.23 5.84
CA LEU A 62 -22.67 8.18 4.39
C LEU A 62 -24.04 7.98 3.76
N THR A 63 -24.26 8.66 2.64
CA THR A 63 -25.39 8.38 1.75
C THR A 63 -25.04 7.23 0.81
N ARG A 64 -26.04 6.70 0.08
CA ARG A 64 -25.81 5.69 -0.96
C ARG A 64 -24.89 6.22 -2.08
N GLU A 65 -25.00 7.50 -2.40
CA GLU A 65 -24.17 8.14 -3.40
C GLU A 65 -22.71 8.21 -2.94
N ASP A 66 -22.49 8.49 -1.65
CA ASP A 66 -21.15 8.47 -1.07
C ASP A 66 -20.55 7.06 -1.06
N GLU A 67 -21.33 6.03 -0.73
CA GLU A 67 -20.89 4.62 -0.80
C GLU A 67 -20.43 4.24 -2.22
N ILE A 68 -21.18 4.66 -3.24
CA ILE A 68 -20.84 4.42 -4.65
C ILE A 68 -19.57 5.21 -5.03
N ARG A 69 -19.47 6.49 -4.64
CA ARG A 69 -18.29 7.34 -4.89
C ARG A 69 -17.03 6.73 -4.30
N ILE A 70 -17.10 6.25 -3.05
CA ILE A 70 -15.99 5.59 -2.35
C ILE A 70 -15.60 4.32 -3.11
N GLY A 71 -16.57 3.47 -3.46
CA GLY A 71 -16.33 2.24 -4.22
C GLY A 71 -15.66 2.48 -5.58
N GLN A 72 -16.15 3.46 -6.34
CA GLN A 72 -15.58 3.86 -7.63
C GLN A 72 -14.17 4.42 -7.48
N THR A 73 -13.90 5.19 -6.42
CA THR A 73 -12.59 5.77 -6.15
C THR A 73 -11.58 4.69 -5.78
N ILE A 74 -11.97 3.71 -4.95
CA ILE A 74 -11.13 2.56 -4.62
C ILE A 74 -10.81 1.76 -5.89
N GLU A 75 -11.83 1.41 -6.68
CA GLU A 75 -11.64 0.67 -7.93
C GLU A 75 -10.71 1.41 -8.91
N LYS A 76 -10.90 2.73 -9.06
CA LYS A 76 -10.05 3.55 -9.94
C LYS A 76 -8.58 3.46 -9.50
N ASN A 77 -8.31 3.62 -8.21
CA ASN A 77 -6.96 3.59 -7.65
C ASN A 77 -6.35 2.17 -7.71
N GLU A 78 -7.12 1.12 -7.42
CA GLU A 78 -6.69 -0.27 -7.58
C GLU A 78 -6.33 -0.58 -9.05
N LYS A 79 -7.10 -0.06 -10.03
CA LYS A 79 -6.78 -0.16 -11.47
C LYS A 79 -5.51 0.61 -11.84
N GLU A 80 -5.29 1.78 -11.25
CA GLU A 80 -4.09 2.59 -11.47
C GLU A 80 -2.84 1.86 -10.99
N ILE A 81 -2.87 1.27 -9.80
CA ILE A 81 -1.78 0.45 -9.27
C ILE A 81 -1.46 -0.71 -10.23
N LEU A 82 -2.48 -1.48 -10.65
CA LEU A 82 -2.28 -2.58 -11.59
C LEU A 82 -1.69 -2.11 -12.92
N ARG A 83 -2.13 -0.97 -13.45
CA ARG A 83 -1.62 -0.43 -14.72
C ARG A 83 -0.14 -0.04 -14.59
N GLU A 84 0.25 0.64 -13.52
CA GLU A 84 1.63 1.03 -13.28
C GLU A 84 2.52 -0.21 -13.08
N VAL A 85 2.05 -1.21 -12.32
CA VAL A 85 2.82 -2.42 -12.08
C VAL A 85 3.01 -3.28 -13.34
N LEU A 86 1.94 -3.49 -14.12
CA LEU A 86 1.98 -4.32 -15.33
C LEU A 86 2.81 -3.71 -16.46
N ASN A 87 3.29 -2.47 -16.30
CA ASN A 87 4.24 -1.86 -17.23
C ASN A 87 5.66 -2.41 -17.13
N TYR A 88 6.00 -3.11 -16.05
CA TYR A 88 7.34 -3.64 -15.79
C TYR A 88 7.43 -5.13 -16.07
N TYR A 89 8.48 -5.54 -16.78
CA TYR A 89 8.69 -6.95 -17.15
C TYR A 89 8.85 -7.85 -15.93
N SER A 90 9.67 -7.42 -14.97
CA SER A 90 9.89 -8.13 -13.71
C SER A 90 8.58 -8.43 -12.99
N GLN A 91 7.65 -7.47 -13.00
CA GLN A 91 6.36 -7.61 -12.34
C GLN A 91 5.35 -8.46 -13.11
N LEU A 92 5.38 -8.45 -14.44
CA LEU A 92 4.61 -9.39 -15.25
C LEU A 92 5.02 -10.84 -14.95
N ILE A 93 6.33 -11.09 -14.88
CA ILE A 93 6.87 -12.41 -14.54
C ILE A 93 6.49 -12.80 -13.10
N LYS A 94 6.63 -11.89 -12.13
CA LYS A 94 6.20 -12.11 -10.75
C LYS A 94 4.72 -12.47 -10.68
N PHE A 95 3.85 -11.73 -11.38
CA PHE A 95 2.42 -12.00 -11.41
C PHE A 95 2.11 -13.39 -11.98
N TYR A 96 2.75 -13.76 -13.09
CA TYR A 96 2.60 -15.09 -13.68
C TYR A 96 3.00 -16.21 -12.70
N HIS A 97 4.12 -16.04 -12.00
CA HIS A 97 4.55 -17.00 -10.97
C HIS A 97 3.59 -17.10 -9.79
N LEU A 98 3.06 -15.97 -9.31
CA LEU A 98 2.04 -15.95 -8.25
C LEU A 98 0.79 -16.72 -8.65
N LEU A 99 0.31 -16.53 -9.89
CA LEU A 99 -0.83 -17.26 -10.43
C LEU A 99 -0.60 -18.78 -10.44
N ILE A 100 0.53 -19.24 -10.97
CA ILE A 100 0.86 -20.67 -11.01
C ILE A 100 0.97 -21.26 -9.60
N LYS A 101 1.61 -20.53 -8.67
CA LYS A 101 1.76 -20.98 -7.28
C LYS A 101 0.41 -21.08 -6.57
N ALA A 102 -0.46 -20.08 -6.77
CA ALA A 102 -1.80 -20.05 -6.19
C ALA A 102 -2.70 -21.15 -6.78
N GLU A 103 -2.61 -21.41 -8.08
CA GLU A 103 -3.34 -22.50 -8.74
C GLU A 103 -2.94 -23.87 -8.18
N ARG A 104 -1.63 -24.16 -8.12
CA ARG A 104 -1.11 -25.43 -7.58
C ARG A 104 -1.51 -25.66 -6.12
N SER A 105 -1.50 -24.61 -5.33
CA SER A 105 -1.85 -24.67 -3.90
C SER A 105 -3.35 -24.51 -3.62
N LYS A 106 -4.19 -24.35 -4.66
CA LYS A 106 -5.64 -24.08 -4.56
C LYS A 106 -5.99 -22.85 -3.71
N ASN A 107 -5.12 -21.84 -3.72
CA ASN A 107 -5.23 -20.62 -2.91
C ASN A 107 -5.50 -19.35 -3.74
N LEU A 108 -6.18 -19.48 -4.88
CA LEU A 108 -6.53 -18.33 -5.74
C LEU A 108 -7.43 -17.30 -5.02
N HIS A 109 -8.20 -17.73 -4.01
CA HIS A 109 -8.98 -16.84 -3.14
C HIS A 109 -8.12 -15.84 -2.35
N LEU A 110 -6.81 -16.09 -2.18
CA LEU A 110 -5.89 -15.14 -1.56
C LEU A 110 -5.48 -14.02 -2.51
N LEU A 111 -5.54 -14.25 -3.83
CA LEU A 111 -5.22 -13.24 -4.85
C LEU A 111 -6.47 -12.50 -5.33
N PHE A 112 -7.63 -13.16 -5.30
CA PHE A 112 -8.87 -12.65 -5.88
C PHE A 112 -10.05 -12.80 -4.92
N LYS A 113 -10.73 -11.68 -4.61
CA LYS A 113 -11.75 -11.55 -3.56
C LYS A 113 -12.96 -12.46 -3.82
N ASP A 114 -13.40 -12.56 -5.08
CA ASP A 114 -14.63 -13.27 -5.47
C ASP A 114 -14.38 -14.65 -6.06
N TYR A 115 -13.14 -15.14 -6.01
CA TYR A 115 -12.80 -16.43 -6.63
C TYR A 115 -13.58 -17.60 -6.03
N GLU A 116 -13.90 -17.58 -4.73
CA GLU A 116 -14.72 -18.63 -4.10
C GLU A 116 -16.11 -18.74 -4.74
N GLU A 117 -16.77 -17.59 -4.99
CA GLU A 117 -18.07 -17.55 -5.66
C GLU A 117 -17.92 -17.91 -7.16
N PHE A 118 -16.89 -17.38 -7.81
CA PHE A 118 -16.59 -17.60 -9.23
C PHE A 118 -16.27 -19.07 -9.54
N SER A 119 -15.55 -19.74 -8.64
CA SER A 119 -15.07 -21.12 -8.81
C SER A 119 -16.19 -22.17 -8.74
N ARG A 120 -17.41 -21.79 -8.31
CA ARG A 120 -18.60 -22.66 -8.40
C ARG A 120 -18.87 -23.16 -9.82
N ASN A 121 -18.55 -22.35 -10.83
CA ASN A 121 -18.51 -22.79 -12.22
C ASN A 121 -17.08 -23.15 -12.61
N SER A 122 -16.74 -24.43 -12.48
CA SER A 122 -15.37 -24.93 -12.68
C SER A 122 -14.86 -24.74 -14.11
N GLU A 123 -15.75 -24.80 -15.11
CA GLU A 123 -15.37 -24.61 -16.51
C GLU A 123 -15.06 -23.13 -16.80
N LYS A 124 -15.91 -22.22 -16.31
CA LYS A 124 -15.68 -20.77 -16.43
C LYS A 124 -14.38 -20.36 -15.73
N ALA A 125 -14.16 -20.86 -14.51
CA ALA A 125 -12.96 -20.55 -13.73
C ALA A 125 -11.66 -21.00 -14.40
N LYS A 126 -11.67 -22.19 -15.03
CA LYS A 126 -10.52 -22.68 -15.81
C LYS A 126 -10.28 -21.82 -17.06
N LYS A 127 -11.33 -21.52 -17.83
CA LYS A 127 -11.22 -20.67 -19.03
C LYS A 127 -10.66 -19.29 -18.69
N TRP A 128 -11.18 -18.65 -17.65
CA TRP A 128 -10.72 -17.35 -17.15
C TRP A 128 -9.23 -17.38 -16.76
N LEU A 129 -8.80 -18.41 -16.01
CA LEU A 129 -7.41 -18.52 -15.58
C LEU A 129 -6.45 -18.70 -16.76
N GLU A 130 -6.82 -19.53 -17.74
CA GLU A 130 -6.04 -19.72 -18.96
C GLU A 130 -6.01 -18.45 -19.82
N GLU A 131 -7.11 -17.69 -19.85
CA GLU A 131 -7.16 -16.41 -20.56
C GLU A 131 -6.24 -15.37 -19.92
N ILE A 132 -6.21 -15.26 -18.59
CA ILE A 132 -5.26 -14.40 -17.88
C ILE A 132 -3.83 -14.80 -18.20
N LYS A 133 -3.48 -16.08 -18.03
CA LYS A 133 -2.12 -16.59 -18.33
C LYS A 133 -1.70 -16.29 -19.76
N THR A 134 -2.60 -16.51 -20.72
CA THR A 134 -2.35 -16.26 -22.15
C THR A 134 -2.11 -14.79 -22.42
N ASN A 135 -2.91 -13.89 -21.83
CA ASN A 135 -2.73 -12.45 -22.02
C ASN A 135 -1.45 -11.93 -21.34
N ILE A 136 -1.07 -12.47 -20.17
CA ILE A 136 0.22 -12.17 -19.53
C ILE A 136 1.38 -12.64 -20.40
N ASN A 137 1.33 -13.87 -20.94
CA ASN A 137 2.37 -14.36 -21.85
C ASN A 137 2.50 -13.47 -23.09
N LYS A 138 1.38 -13.03 -23.67
CA LYS A 138 1.39 -12.05 -24.78
C LYS A 138 2.00 -10.72 -24.37
N LEU A 139 1.79 -10.24 -23.14
CA LEU A 139 2.43 -9.03 -22.63
C LEU A 139 3.94 -9.20 -22.49
N VAL A 140 4.38 -10.36 -21.99
CA VAL A 140 5.79 -10.73 -21.84
C VAL A 140 6.48 -10.82 -23.22
N GLU A 141 5.86 -11.47 -24.21
CA GLU A 141 6.40 -11.60 -25.57
C GLU A 141 6.45 -10.28 -26.36
N ASN A 142 5.50 -9.38 -26.09
CA ASN A 142 5.42 -8.06 -26.74
C ASN A 142 6.08 -6.96 -25.92
N PHE A 143 6.82 -7.30 -24.86
CA PHE A 143 7.51 -6.31 -24.03
C PHE A 143 8.49 -5.52 -24.91
N GLY A 144 8.28 -4.20 -25.01
CA GLY A 144 9.05 -3.29 -25.89
C GLY A 144 8.39 -2.94 -27.23
N LYS A 145 7.26 -3.57 -27.62
CA LYS A 145 6.49 -3.19 -28.82
C LYS A 145 5.35 -2.25 -28.43
N GLY A 146 5.23 -1.08 -29.07
CA GLY A 146 4.38 0.05 -28.67
C GLY A 146 2.83 -0.14 -28.64
N LYS A 147 2.32 -1.37 -28.55
CA LYS A 147 0.87 -1.69 -28.44
C LYS A 147 0.54 -2.46 -27.15
N LYS A 148 1.15 -2.11 -26.02
CA LYS A 148 0.96 -2.82 -24.73
C LYS A 148 -0.27 -2.36 -23.93
N GLU A 149 -0.69 -1.11 -24.04
CA GLU A 149 -1.75 -0.53 -23.19
C GLU A 149 -3.09 -1.29 -23.30
N LYS A 150 -3.54 -1.57 -24.52
CA LYS A 150 -4.79 -2.33 -24.75
C LYS A 150 -4.75 -3.76 -24.18
N LEU A 151 -3.57 -4.37 -24.09
CA LEU A 151 -3.41 -5.70 -23.49
C LEU A 151 -3.39 -5.61 -21.97
N ILE A 152 -2.75 -4.57 -21.41
CA ILE A 152 -2.78 -4.28 -19.97
C ILE A 152 -4.23 -4.06 -19.52
N ASP A 153 -4.98 -3.22 -20.23
CA ASP A 153 -6.39 -2.97 -19.91
C ASP A 153 -7.22 -4.26 -19.93
N LYS A 154 -7.00 -5.15 -20.90
CA LYS A 154 -7.66 -6.47 -20.93
C LYS A 154 -7.31 -7.35 -19.73
N VAL A 155 -6.04 -7.37 -19.32
CA VAL A 155 -5.62 -8.14 -18.12
C VAL A 155 -6.26 -7.55 -16.87
N ILE A 156 -6.31 -6.22 -16.76
CA ILE A 156 -6.99 -5.53 -15.66
C ILE A 156 -8.48 -5.89 -15.65
N ASP A 157 -9.17 -5.84 -16.79
CA ASP A 157 -10.58 -6.22 -16.87
C ASP A 157 -10.83 -7.67 -16.42
N LEU A 158 -9.97 -8.61 -16.83
CA LEU A 158 -10.03 -10.01 -16.37
C LEU A 158 -9.79 -10.13 -14.85
N ILE A 159 -8.85 -9.37 -14.29
CA ILE A 159 -8.64 -9.32 -12.83
C ILE A 159 -9.91 -8.80 -12.14
N TYR A 160 -10.58 -7.82 -12.72
CA TYR A 160 -11.81 -7.24 -12.18
C TYR A 160 -13.07 -8.08 -12.33
N GLU A 161 -13.03 -9.21 -13.05
CA GLU A 161 -14.08 -10.23 -12.98
C GLU A 161 -14.14 -10.89 -11.59
N THR A 162 -13.00 -10.96 -10.88
CA THR A 162 -12.92 -11.59 -9.55
C THR A 162 -12.38 -10.65 -8.46
N ARG A 163 -12.00 -9.42 -8.84
CA ARG A 163 -11.44 -8.32 -8.04
C ARG A 163 -10.13 -8.67 -7.32
N PRO A 164 -9.09 -7.82 -7.40
CA PRO A 164 -7.83 -8.08 -6.73
C PRO A 164 -7.99 -8.00 -5.21
N THR A 165 -7.25 -8.81 -4.47
CA THR A 165 -7.07 -8.63 -3.03
C THR A 165 -6.02 -7.57 -2.75
N LYS A 166 -6.04 -6.97 -1.55
CA LYS A 166 -4.95 -6.12 -1.05
C LYS A 166 -3.60 -6.84 -1.18
N PHE A 167 -3.56 -8.12 -0.79
CA PHE A 167 -2.36 -8.95 -0.90
C PHE A 167 -1.78 -9.00 -2.33
N LEU A 168 -2.62 -9.18 -3.35
CA LEU A 168 -2.13 -9.18 -4.74
C LEU A 168 -1.52 -7.83 -5.13
N LEU A 169 -2.17 -6.72 -4.76
CA LEU A 169 -1.67 -5.38 -5.07
C LEU A 169 -0.36 -5.09 -4.36
N ASP A 170 -0.27 -5.39 -3.06
CA ASP A 170 0.93 -5.18 -2.24
C ASP A 170 2.10 -6.01 -2.79
N GLU A 171 1.87 -7.30 -3.06
CA GLU A 171 2.91 -8.17 -3.61
C GLU A 171 3.42 -7.66 -4.96
N LEU A 172 2.54 -7.22 -5.85
CA LEU A 172 2.95 -6.73 -7.18
C LEU A 172 3.64 -5.36 -7.12
N ALA A 173 3.24 -4.48 -6.19
CA ALA A 173 3.82 -3.14 -6.06
C ALA A 173 5.12 -3.10 -5.24
N CYS A 174 5.39 -4.12 -4.43
CA CYS A 174 6.44 -4.15 -3.41
C CYS A 174 7.81 -3.63 -3.90
N GLU A 175 8.40 -4.23 -4.92
CA GLU A 175 9.75 -3.85 -5.37
C GLU A 175 9.81 -2.44 -5.98
N ILE A 176 8.71 -1.97 -6.57
CA ILE A 176 8.62 -0.61 -7.11
C ILE A 176 8.61 0.39 -5.96
N LEU A 177 7.83 0.12 -4.91
CA LEU A 177 7.75 0.96 -3.73
C LEU A 177 9.06 0.98 -2.93
N GLU A 178 9.69 -0.19 -2.71
CA GLU A 178 11.00 -0.28 -2.07
C GLU A 178 12.06 0.52 -2.85
N SER A 179 12.00 0.48 -4.18
CA SER A 179 12.91 1.24 -5.03
C SER A 179 12.61 2.73 -4.98
N TYR A 180 11.33 3.11 -4.99
CA TYR A 180 10.89 4.50 -4.87
C TYR A 180 11.39 5.15 -3.57
N GLU A 181 11.24 4.49 -2.43
CA GLU A 181 11.70 5.05 -1.15
C GLU A 181 13.22 5.25 -1.12
N LYS A 182 13.99 4.27 -1.62
CA LYS A 182 15.45 4.43 -1.72
C LYS A 182 15.87 5.55 -2.66
N ILE A 183 15.13 5.77 -3.74
CA ILE A 183 15.35 6.90 -4.65
C ILE A 183 14.99 8.22 -3.95
N LYS A 184 13.89 8.25 -3.20
CA LYS A 184 13.47 9.42 -2.41
C LYS A 184 14.49 9.79 -1.34
N GLU A 185 15.01 8.81 -0.60
CA GLU A 185 16.12 8.98 0.35
C GLU A 185 17.37 9.54 -0.32
N PHE A 186 17.71 9.02 -1.51
CA PHE A 186 18.83 9.53 -2.29
C PHE A 186 18.65 11.01 -2.67
N TYR A 187 17.44 11.40 -3.11
CA TYR A 187 17.15 12.80 -3.43
C TYR A 187 17.20 13.70 -2.18
N LYS A 188 16.66 13.26 -1.03
CA LYS A 188 16.78 14.00 0.25
C LYS A 188 18.25 14.17 0.66
N PHE A 189 19.05 13.10 0.54
CA PHE A 189 20.49 13.14 0.82
C PHE A 189 21.22 14.12 -0.10
N LYS A 190 20.89 14.09 -1.40
CA LYS A 190 21.42 14.99 -2.42
C LYS A 190 21.09 16.46 -2.08
N GLU A 191 19.85 16.77 -1.73
CA GLU A 191 19.45 18.12 -1.34
C GLU A 191 20.18 18.63 -0.08
N LYS A 192 20.32 17.77 0.93
CA LYS A 192 21.05 18.12 2.16
C LYS A 192 22.50 18.48 1.87
N LEU A 193 23.19 17.68 1.05
CA LEU A 193 24.56 17.99 0.62
C LEU A 193 24.64 19.29 -0.20
N GLN A 194 23.63 19.61 -0.99
CA GLN A 194 23.62 20.86 -1.76
C GLN A 194 23.46 22.09 -0.85
N LYS A 195 22.58 22.01 0.15
CA LYS A 195 22.32 23.08 1.13
C LYS A 195 23.50 23.31 2.07
N ASP A 196 24.07 22.23 2.61
CA ASP A 196 25.15 22.31 3.60
C ASP A 196 26.46 22.84 3.00
N TYR A 197 26.67 22.71 1.68
CA TYR A 197 27.96 22.97 1.04
C TYR A 197 27.95 23.96 -0.14
N PHE A 198 26.82 24.60 -0.46
CA PHE A 198 26.70 25.61 -1.54
C PHE A 198 27.39 25.20 -2.86
N LEU A 199 27.20 23.95 -3.28
CA LEU A 199 27.88 23.39 -4.45
C LEU A 199 27.28 23.94 -5.77
N ASN A 200 28.15 24.35 -6.71
CA ASN A 200 27.73 24.79 -8.05
C ASN A 200 27.05 23.67 -8.86
N GLU A 201 25.94 23.98 -9.56
CA GLU A 201 25.08 23.02 -10.31
C GLU A 201 25.82 22.14 -11.32
N LYS A 202 26.86 22.66 -11.99
CA LYS A 202 27.68 21.90 -12.95
C LYS A 202 28.55 20.83 -12.27
N THR A 203 29.15 21.19 -11.15
CA THR A 203 30.09 20.33 -10.39
C THR A 203 29.34 19.20 -9.67
N PHE A 204 28.10 19.46 -9.28
CA PHE A 204 27.20 18.49 -8.67
C PHE A 204 26.72 17.41 -9.66
N LYS A 205 26.39 17.81 -10.90
CA LYS A 205 26.05 16.86 -11.97
C LYS A 205 27.21 15.93 -12.34
N GLU A 206 28.46 16.39 -12.24
CA GLU A 206 29.66 15.56 -12.50
C GLU A 206 29.92 14.53 -11.38
N ILE A 207 29.76 14.91 -10.10
CA ILE A 207 29.99 14.02 -8.94
C ILE A 207 28.94 12.91 -8.84
N PHE A 208 27.69 13.23 -9.17
CA PHE A 208 26.56 12.29 -9.15
C PHE A 208 26.25 11.69 -10.53
N SER A 209 27.10 11.92 -11.54
CA SER A 209 26.98 11.22 -12.81
C SER A 209 27.35 9.76 -12.62
N LEU A 210 26.61 8.86 -13.29
CA LEU A 210 26.78 7.40 -13.28
C LEU A 210 28.21 6.92 -13.61
N ASN A 211 29.08 7.79 -14.16
CA ASN A 211 30.47 7.53 -14.54
C ASN A 211 31.50 8.49 -13.90
N GLY A 212 31.11 9.27 -12.88
CA GLY A 212 31.98 10.26 -12.26
C GLY A 212 33.17 9.65 -11.51
N LYS A 213 34.40 10.06 -11.84
CA LYS A 213 35.60 9.67 -11.10
C LYS A 213 35.56 10.23 -9.68
N HIS A 214 35.21 9.39 -8.71
CA HIS A 214 35.12 9.72 -7.28
C HIS A 214 36.46 10.11 -6.61
N GLU A 215 37.58 10.02 -7.34
CA GLU A 215 38.92 10.36 -6.86
C GLU A 215 39.09 11.84 -6.51
N ASN A 216 38.26 12.76 -7.03
CA ASN A 216 38.43 14.19 -6.80
C ASN A 216 37.58 14.76 -5.65
N ILE A 217 36.77 13.96 -4.95
CA ILE A 217 35.91 14.43 -3.84
C ILE A 217 36.72 15.22 -2.78
N GLU A 218 37.94 14.79 -2.49
CA GLU A 218 38.86 15.45 -1.54
C GLU A 218 39.38 16.82 -1.99
N LYS A 219 39.48 17.08 -3.31
CA LYS A 219 39.88 18.40 -3.80
C LYS A 219 38.77 19.44 -3.63
N TYR A 220 37.51 19.00 -3.53
CA TYR A 220 36.35 19.90 -3.44
C TYR A 220 36.02 20.30 -2.00
N PHE A 221 36.18 19.39 -1.04
CA PHE A 221 35.98 19.69 0.40
C PHE A 221 37.13 20.50 1.04
N LYS A 222 38.25 20.69 0.34
CA LYS A 222 39.40 21.50 0.84
C LYS A 222 39.16 23.01 0.83
N LYS A 223 38.08 23.51 0.23
CA LYS A 223 37.79 24.97 0.11
C LYS A 223 36.92 25.55 1.23
N THR A 224 36.39 24.73 2.13
CA THR A 224 35.49 25.16 3.21
C THR A 224 36.08 24.69 4.54
N PRO A 225 36.12 25.52 5.60
CA PRO A 225 36.62 25.08 6.89
C PRO A 225 35.61 24.09 7.47
N LEU A 226 35.97 22.81 7.47
CA LEU A 226 35.05 21.70 7.68
C LEU A 226 35.59 20.81 8.81
N GLU A 227 35.29 21.20 10.04
CA GLU A 227 35.69 20.45 11.24
C GLU A 227 34.88 19.16 11.47
N ASN A 228 33.87 18.83 10.64
CA ASN A 228 33.02 17.65 10.87
C ASN A 228 32.47 17.02 9.57
N LEU A 229 33.33 16.79 8.58
CA LEU A 229 32.92 16.09 7.35
C LEU A 229 33.50 14.68 7.30
N ASP A 230 32.66 13.69 7.57
CA ASP A 230 33.00 12.28 7.38
C ASP A 230 32.94 11.93 5.89
N ILE A 231 33.98 12.36 5.15
CA ILE A 231 34.15 12.16 3.71
C ILE A 231 34.07 10.66 3.37
N GLU A 232 34.53 9.79 4.27
CA GLU A 232 34.45 8.34 4.10
C GLU A 232 33.00 7.85 4.11
N LYS A 233 32.17 8.35 5.04
CA LYS A 233 30.74 8.04 5.08
C LYS A 233 30.01 8.49 3.81
N ILE A 234 30.32 9.67 3.29
CA ILE A 234 29.71 10.17 2.03
C ILE A 234 30.15 9.30 0.84
N LYS A 235 31.44 8.97 0.72
CA LYS A 235 31.94 8.07 -0.33
C LYS A 235 31.27 6.69 -0.26
N LYS A 236 31.10 6.14 0.95
CA LYS A 236 30.41 4.86 1.18
C LYS A 236 28.95 4.93 0.69
N ASN A 237 28.21 5.96 1.11
CA ASN A 237 26.81 6.14 0.70
C ASN A 237 26.69 6.28 -0.83
N ILE A 238 27.52 7.10 -1.48
CA ILE A 238 27.50 7.27 -2.94
C ILE A 238 27.76 5.93 -3.66
N LYS A 239 28.71 5.13 -3.15
CA LYS A 239 29.00 3.80 -3.71
C LYS A 239 27.82 2.84 -3.54
N GLU A 240 27.16 2.86 -2.39
CA GLU A 240 25.95 2.08 -2.12
C GLU A 240 24.81 2.48 -3.06
N PHE A 241 24.59 3.79 -3.27
CA PHE A 241 23.60 4.29 -4.22
C PHE A 241 23.92 3.90 -5.66
N ASN A 242 25.17 4.00 -6.11
CA ASN A 242 25.54 3.55 -7.46
C ASN A 242 25.30 2.05 -7.67
N ASN A 243 25.59 1.23 -6.65
CA ASN A 243 25.27 -0.19 -6.68
C ASN A 243 23.76 -0.45 -6.70
N PHE A 244 22.98 0.32 -5.93
CA PHE A 244 21.53 0.27 -5.95
C PHE A 244 20.97 0.64 -7.32
N ILE A 245 21.40 1.77 -7.91
CA ILE A 245 20.99 2.23 -9.23
C ILE A 245 21.23 1.14 -10.28
N LYS A 246 22.42 0.53 -10.26
CA LYS A 246 22.76 -0.57 -11.16
C LYS A 246 21.81 -1.75 -10.99
N LYS A 247 21.60 -2.23 -9.75
CA LYS A 247 20.71 -3.35 -9.46
C LYS A 247 19.26 -3.06 -9.88
N THR A 248 18.77 -1.86 -9.61
CA THR A 248 17.41 -1.43 -9.95
C THR A 248 17.24 -1.37 -11.46
N ASN A 249 18.20 -0.80 -12.18
CA ASN A 249 18.17 -0.76 -13.64
C ASN A 249 18.24 -2.18 -14.25
N ASP A 250 19.09 -3.06 -13.70
CA ASP A 250 19.18 -4.46 -14.16
C ASP A 250 17.87 -5.23 -13.91
N TYR A 251 17.17 -4.96 -12.80
CA TYR A 251 15.94 -5.66 -12.45
C TYR A 251 14.72 -5.16 -13.24
N PHE A 252 14.53 -3.84 -13.35
CA PHE A 252 13.36 -3.27 -14.02
C PHE A 252 13.58 -3.06 -15.52
N GLY A 253 14.83 -2.91 -15.97
CA GLY A 253 15.17 -2.58 -17.35
C GLY A 253 14.74 -1.18 -17.77
N GLU A 254 14.54 -0.27 -16.81
CA GLU A 254 13.97 1.06 -17.02
C GLU A 254 14.75 2.13 -16.23
N PRO A 255 14.77 3.39 -16.70
CA PRO A 255 15.38 4.50 -15.96
C PRO A 255 14.76 4.71 -14.58
N LEU A 256 15.56 5.20 -13.64
CA LEU A 256 15.12 5.45 -12.27
C LEU A 256 13.99 6.48 -12.19
N GLU A 257 14.01 7.48 -13.07
CA GLU A 257 12.99 8.52 -13.12
C GLU A 257 11.60 7.91 -13.34
N LYS A 258 11.50 6.93 -14.24
CA LYS A 258 10.25 6.23 -14.51
C LYS A 258 9.79 5.40 -13.32
N ILE A 259 10.72 4.72 -12.64
CA ILE A 259 10.42 3.93 -11.44
C ILE A 259 9.93 4.85 -10.31
N TYR A 260 10.56 6.01 -10.16
CA TYR A 260 10.16 7.02 -9.20
C TYR A 260 8.74 7.55 -9.49
N GLU A 261 8.44 7.93 -10.73
CA GLU A 261 7.11 8.40 -11.14
C GLU A 261 6.02 7.33 -10.92
N SER A 262 6.27 6.08 -11.30
CA SER A 262 5.32 4.99 -11.05
C SER A 262 5.16 4.71 -9.55
N GLY A 263 6.26 4.75 -8.78
CA GLY A 263 6.22 4.60 -7.33
C GLY A 263 5.41 5.69 -6.62
N GLU A 264 5.56 6.95 -7.03
CA GLU A 264 4.80 8.08 -6.52
C GLU A 264 3.29 7.89 -6.77
N LYS A 265 2.90 7.52 -7.99
CA LYS A 265 1.50 7.23 -8.34
C LYS A 265 0.93 6.07 -7.52
N ILE A 266 1.67 4.97 -7.41
CA ILE A 266 1.24 3.80 -6.64
C ILE A 266 1.07 4.17 -5.17
N CYS A 267 2.02 4.90 -4.59
CA CYS A 267 1.96 5.36 -3.20
C CYS A 267 0.73 6.26 -2.97
N LYS A 268 0.49 7.22 -3.86
CA LYS A 268 -0.70 8.08 -3.82
C LYS A 268 -2.00 7.25 -3.90
N ALA A 269 -2.08 6.30 -4.81
CA ALA A 269 -3.24 5.44 -4.98
C ALA A 269 -3.52 4.60 -3.72
N PHE A 270 -2.49 4.03 -3.09
CA PHE A 270 -2.65 3.32 -1.82
C PHE A 270 -3.13 4.23 -0.68
N ARG A 271 -2.59 5.44 -0.57
CA ARG A 271 -3.05 6.44 0.42
C ARG A 271 -4.51 6.81 0.21
N GLU A 272 -4.93 7.04 -1.03
CA GLU A 272 -6.33 7.33 -1.35
C GLU A 272 -7.25 6.14 -1.00
N ILE A 273 -6.85 4.91 -1.31
CA ILE A 273 -7.61 3.70 -0.93
C ILE A 273 -7.73 3.61 0.59
N LYS A 274 -6.63 3.78 1.33
CA LYS A 274 -6.62 3.74 2.81
C LYS A 274 -7.57 4.78 3.38
N LYS A 275 -7.47 6.04 2.92
CA LYS A 275 -8.34 7.13 3.36
C LYS A 275 -9.82 6.85 3.10
N ASN A 276 -10.17 6.35 1.91
CA ASN A 276 -11.55 6.01 1.55
C ASN A 276 -12.09 4.84 2.39
N LYS A 277 -11.27 3.82 2.67
CA LYS A 277 -11.64 2.72 3.57
C LYS A 277 -11.84 3.21 5.01
N GLU A 278 -10.97 4.08 5.51
CA GLU A 278 -11.11 4.70 6.84
C GLU A 278 -12.39 5.54 6.95
N GLU A 279 -12.72 6.32 5.92
CA GLU A 279 -13.99 7.08 5.84
C GLU A 279 -15.19 6.13 5.94
N LEU A 280 -15.17 5.02 5.20
CA LEU A 280 -16.21 4.01 5.22
C LEU A 280 -16.32 3.31 6.60
N VAL A 281 -15.19 3.03 7.26
CA VAL A 281 -15.18 2.51 8.64
C VAL A 281 -15.84 3.51 9.59
N LYS A 282 -15.33 4.75 9.62
CA LYS A 282 -15.74 5.81 10.55
C LYS A 282 -17.23 6.12 10.45
N ALA A 283 -17.77 6.17 9.24
CA ALA A 283 -19.19 6.40 9.01
C ALA A 283 -20.10 5.26 9.53
N ASN A 284 -19.57 4.04 9.69
CA ASN A 284 -20.32 2.86 10.08
C ASN A 284 -20.09 2.41 11.53
N LEU A 285 -19.26 3.13 12.31
CA LEU A 285 -19.03 2.80 13.73
C LEU A 285 -20.33 2.83 14.57
N ARG A 286 -21.27 3.73 14.24
CA ARG A 286 -22.59 3.80 14.89
C ARG A 286 -23.40 2.51 14.71
N LEU A 287 -23.29 1.88 13.54
CA LEU A 287 -23.98 0.61 13.25
C LEU A 287 -23.46 -0.50 14.17
N ILE A 288 -22.14 -0.59 14.36
CA ILE A 288 -21.52 -1.57 15.25
C ILE A 288 -22.06 -1.45 16.66
N ILE A 289 -22.06 -0.24 17.23
CA ILE A 289 -22.56 0.01 18.59
C ILE A 289 -24.03 -0.42 18.72
N SER A 290 -24.86 -0.11 17.71
CA SER A 290 -26.28 -0.46 17.71
C SER A 290 -26.52 -1.97 17.67
N LEU A 291 -25.62 -2.72 17.04
CA LEU A 291 -25.66 -4.18 16.96
C LEU A 291 -25.10 -4.82 18.24
N ALA A 292 -23.93 -4.38 18.70
CA ALA A 292 -23.27 -4.89 19.91
C ALA A 292 -24.14 -4.74 21.17
N ARG A 293 -24.85 -3.61 21.31
CA ARG A 293 -25.79 -3.39 22.44
C ARG A 293 -26.88 -4.46 22.56
N LYS A 294 -27.29 -5.08 21.44
CA LYS A 294 -28.32 -6.15 21.46
C LYS A 294 -27.80 -7.44 22.10
N TYR A 295 -26.49 -7.68 22.03
CA TYR A 295 -25.82 -8.86 22.58
C TYR A 295 -25.21 -8.59 23.97
N SER A 296 -25.22 -7.34 24.45
CA SER A 296 -24.77 -6.97 25.80
C SER A 296 -25.83 -6.16 26.57
N PRO A 297 -26.92 -6.80 27.05
CA PRO A 297 -28.03 -6.11 27.72
C PRO A 297 -27.68 -5.45 29.06
N LYS A 298 -26.44 -5.60 29.58
CA LYS A 298 -25.93 -4.94 30.80
C LYS A 298 -24.56 -4.26 30.64
N GLY A 299 -24.04 -4.16 29.42
CA GLY A 299 -22.79 -3.43 29.13
C GLY A 299 -21.48 -4.12 29.56
N MET A 300 -21.52 -5.22 30.31
CA MET A 300 -20.34 -5.89 30.92
C MET A 300 -19.29 -6.43 29.93
N PHE A 301 -19.57 -6.39 28.62
CA PHE A 301 -18.64 -6.80 27.54
C PHE A 301 -18.78 -5.92 26.28
N LEU A 302 -19.38 -4.73 26.42
CA LEU A 302 -19.73 -3.93 25.24
C LEU A 302 -18.50 -3.51 24.43
N SER A 303 -17.37 -3.21 25.08
CA SER A 303 -16.10 -2.93 24.41
C SER A 303 -15.64 -4.08 23.53
N ASP A 304 -15.68 -5.30 24.05
CA ASP A 304 -15.16 -6.49 23.36
C ASP A 304 -16.05 -6.83 22.16
N LEU A 305 -17.37 -6.75 22.34
CA LEU A 305 -18.32 -6.91 21.24
C LEU A 305 -18.19 -5.81 20.17
N ILE A 306 -17.83 -4.58 20.56
CA ILE A 306 -17.54 -3.50 19.60
C ILE A 306 -16.26 -3.85 18.82
N GLN A 307 -15.22 -4.37 19.47
CA GLN A 307 -13.98 -4.77 18.78
C GLN A 307 -14.23 -5.90 17.79
N GLU A 308 -14.96 -6.95 18.19
CA GLU A 308 -15.35 -8.03 17.29
C GLU A 308 -16.24 -7.53 16.15
N GLY A 309 -17.14 -6.59 16.45
CA GLY A 309 -17.92 -5.90 15.44
C GLY A 309 -17.06 -5.09 14.46
N ASN A 310 -15.99 -4.42 14.93
CA ASN A 310 -15.04 -3.71 14.08
C ASN A 310 -14.33 -4.69 13.13
N ILE A 311 -13.90 -5.86 13.63
CA ILE A 311 -13.30 -6.92 12.80
C ILE A 311 -14.29 -7.40 11.74
N GLY A 312 -15.57 -7.61 12.12
CA GLY A 312 -16.64 -7.95 11.18
C GLY A 312 -16.87 -6.87 10.12
N LEU A 313 -16.85 -5.59 10.51
CA LEU A 313 -16.99 -4.46 9.59
C LEU A 313 -15.82 -4.40 8.60
N LEU A 314 -14.58 -4.56 9.06
CA LEU A 314 -13.41 -4.58 8.18
C LEU A 314 -13.51 -5.70 7.14
N LYS A 315 -13.94 -6.90 7.55
CA LYS A 315 -14.22 -8.02 6.61
C LYS A 315 -15.31 -7.66 5.60
N ALA A 316 -16.36 -6.96 6.02
CA ALA A 316 -17.40 -6.49 5.12
C ALA A 316 -16.84 -5.48 4.10
N ILE A 317 -16.00 -4.54 4.52
CA ILE A 317 -15.39 -3.54 3.63
C ILE A 317 -14.53 -4.21 2.56
N GLU A 318 -13.71 -5.19 2.94
CA GLU A 318 -12.83 -5.89 1.99
C GLU A 318 -13.61 -6.65 0.91
N LYS A 319 -14.80 -7.16 1.22
CA LYS A 319 -15.62 -7.97 0.30
C LYS A 319 -16.75 -7.20 -0.37
N PHE A 320 -17.09 -6.01 0.12
CA PHE A 320 -18.21 -5.22 -0.39
C PHE A 320 -18.02 -4.87 -1.87
N ASP A 321 -19.09 -5.00 -2.64
CA ASP A 321 -19.11 -4.66 -4.05
C ASP A 321 -20.26 -3.67 -4.31
N TYR A 322 -19.90 -2.41 -4.57
CA TYR A 322 -20.86 -1.34 -4.84
C TYR A 322 -21.68 -1.59 -6.11
N ARG A 323 -21.17 -2.39 -7.05
CA ARG A 323 -21.84 -2.71 -8.33
C ARG A 323 -23.07 -3.59 -8.13
N LYS A 324 -23.14 -4.35 -7.03
CA LYS A 324 -24.30 -5.19 -6.70
C LYS A 324 -25.52 -4.38 -6.24
N GLY A 325 -25.38 -3.07 -6.02
CA GLY A 325 -26.49 -2.15 -5.78
C GLY A 325 -27.11 -2.22 -4.37
N PHE A 326 -26.64 -3.10 -3.49
CA PHE A 326 -27.05 -3.16 -2.09
C PHE A 326 -26.40 -2.05 -1.26
N LYS A 327 -27.13 -1.50 -0.28
CA LYS A 327 -26.55 -0.57 0.70
C LYS A 327 -25.47 -1.27 1.53
N PHE A 328 -24.37 -0.58 1.79
CA PHE A 328 -23.27 -1.15 2.57
C PHE A 328 -23.71 -1.56 3.99
N SER A 329 -24.51 -0.74 4.66
CA SER A 329 -25.03 -1.02 6.01
C SER A 329 -25.76 -2.37 6.11
N THR A 330 -26.51 -2.74 5.08
CA THR A 330 -27.26 -4.01 5.01
C THR A 330 -26.29 -5.19 4.90
N TYR A 331 -25.28 -5.06 4.04
CA TYR A 331 -24.25 -6.08 3.85
C TYR A 331 -23.38 -6.24 5.12
N ALA A 332 -22.93 -5.12 5.69
CA ALA A 332 -22.08 -5.10 6.89
C ALA A 332 -22.78 -5.70 8.11
N THR A 333 -24.10 -5.55 8.24
CA THR A 333 -24.87 -6.10 9.36
C THR A 333 -24.68 -7.61 9.51
N TRP A 334 -24.60 -8.36 8.41
CA TRP A 334 -24.39 -9.82 8.45
C TRP A 334 -23.00 -10.16 9.01
N TRP A 335 -21.95 -9.53 8.48
CA TRP A 335 -20.57 -9.75 8.91
C TRP A 335 -20.32 -9.33 10.36
N ILE A 336 -20.87 -8.20 10.79
CA ILE A 336 -20.76 -7.71 12.17
C ILE A 336 -21.41 -8.71 13.13
N ARG A 337 -22.64 -9.15 12.83
CA ARG A 337 -23.34 -10.15 13.65
C ARG A 337 -22.60 -11.47 13.70
N GLN A 338 -22.11 -11.95 12.56
CA GLN A 338 -21.38 -13.21 12.50
C GLN A 338 -20.11 -13.15 13.36
N SER A 339 -19.33 -12.06 13.31
CA SER A 339 -18.12 -11.92 14.12
C SER A 339 -18.46 -11.88 15.61
N ILE A 340 -19.48 -11.12 16.01
CA ILE A 340 -19.95 -11.03 17.40
C ILE A 340 -20.44 -12.40 17.91
N THR A 341 -21.28 -13.10 17.14
CA THR A 341 -21.78 -14.43 17.54
C THR A 341 -20.65 -15.43 17.69
N ARG A 342 -19.70 -15.45 16.74
CA ARG A 342 -18.54 -16.35 16.79
C ARG A 342 -17.62 -16.10 17.99
N TYR A 343 -17.59 -14.90 18.54
CA TYR A 343 -16.83 -14.59 19.75
C TYR A 343 -17.54 -15.06 21.03
N LEU A 344 -18.88 -15.12 20.99
CA LEU A 344 -19.70 -15.59 22.11
C LEU A 344 -19.81 -17.12 22.16
N ASP A 345 -19.69 -17.78 21.01
CA ASP A 345 -19.57 -19.24 20.87
C ASP A 345 -18.17 -19.73 21.26
#